data_AF-A0A1G3YU66-F1
#
_entry.id   AF-A0A1G3YU66-F1
#
_cell.length_a   1.000
_cell.length_b   1.000
_cell.length_c   1.000
_cell.angle_alpha   90.00
_cell.angle_beta   90.00
_cell.angle_gamma   90.00
#
_symmetry.space_group_name_H-M   'P 1'
#
loop_
_entity.id
_entity.type
_entity.pdbx_description
1 polymer ?
#
loop_
_entity_poly.entity_id
_entity_poly.type
_entity_poly.pdbx_seq_one_letter_code
_entity_poly.pdbx_strand_id
1 'polypeptide(L)'
;MNTISDVLPLRLAGTSMEGPLSGLHRIYDRIDAEQTAWIEASPYRCPESCGSCCDEFEPDLLAVEALYLAAWILRNAPHRLDDAERNAGRKGCVLADPDSRWHCTVYAGRPLVCRLFAFSGDRAKDGTVRYRPCSRMKAEGARTLDHAALLDLHGVLPPAMGDLATEASFLMPGGSGERSPLREALPRAADKIRLLTDFSAFSSFAPASDGDGDGDGEDDNPGGAPPTEPMAG
;
A
#
# COMPACT_ATOMS: atom_id res chain seq x y z
N MET A 1 11.80 6.88 12.99
CA MET A 1 11.47 6.45 11.62
C MET A 1 11.75 4.96 11.56
N ASN A 2 10.71 4.15 11.35
CA ASN A 2 10.92 2.73 11.09
C ASN A 2 11.50 2.63 9.68
N THR A 3 12.51 1.79 9.49
CA THR A 3 13.00 1.53 8.13
C THR A 3 12.05 0.58 7.43
N ILE A 4 12.03 0.56 6.10
CA ILE A 4 11.25 -0.42 5.35
C ILE A 4 11.62 -1.86 5.73
N SER A 5 12.88 -2.08 6.10
CA SER A 5 13.39 -3.36 6.60
C SER A 5 12.72 -3.80 7.90
N ASP A 6 12.15 -2.88 8.68
CA ASP A 6 11.37 -3.13 9.90
C ASP A 6 9.89 -3.47 9.60
N VAL A 7 9.44 -3.28 8.37
CA VAL A 7 8.04 -3.42 7.96
C VAL A 7 7.87 -4.60 7.01
N LEU A 8 8.80 -4.81 6.08
CA LEU A 8 8.72 -5.84 5.07
C LEU A 8 9.58 -7.07 5.42
N PRO A 9 9.16 -8.29 5.01
CA PRO A 9 10.03 -9.45 5.04
C PRO A 9 11.34 -9.18 4.29
N LEU A 10 12.49 -9.46 4.91
CA LEU A 10 13.82 -9.20 4.33
C LEU A 10 14.04 -9.84 2.95
N ARG A 11 13.30 -10.91 2.65
CA ARG A 11 13.41 -11.69 1.41
C ARG A 11 12.71 -11.07 0.20
N LEU A 12 12.07 -9.91 0.36
CA LEU A 12 11.46 -9.19 -0.77
C LEU A 12 12.43 -8.26 -1.50
N ALA A 13 13.63 -8.02 -0.95
CA ALA A 13 14.68 -7.28 -1.63
C ALA A 13 15.08 -7.96 -2.96
N GLY A 14 15.26 -7.18 -4.01
CA GLY A 14 15.56 -7.66 -5.37
C GLY A 14 14.36 -8.21 -6.14
N THR A 15 13.18 -8.32 -5.53
CA THR A 15 11.96 -8.75 -6.23
C THR A 15 11.28 -7.57 -6.93
N SER A 16 10.40 -7.86 -7.89
CA SER A 16 9.57 -6.84 -8.54
C SER A 16 8.65 -6.08 -7.58
N MET A 17 8.44 -6.59 -6.34
CA MET A 17 7.61 -5.93 -5.33
C MET A 17 8.39 -4.98 -4.42
N GLU A 18 9.72 -5.00 -4.42
CA GLU A 18 10.52 -4.10 -3.56
C GLU A 18 10.21 -2.62 -3.85
N GLY A 19 10.25 -2.23 -5.13
CA GLY A 19 10.00 -0.85 -5.55
C GLY A 19 8.60 -0.33 -5.13
N PRO A 20 7.51 -1.00 -5.51
CA PRO A 20 6.15 -0.60 -5.14
C PRO A 20 5.92 -0.54 -3.62
N LEU A 21 6.39 -1.55 -2.86
CA LEU A 21 6.21 -1.57 -1.41
C LEU A 21 7.03 -0.49 -0.71
N SER A 22 8.24 -0.21 -1.22
CA SER A 22 9.05 0.92 -0.76
C SER A 22 8.40 2.26 -1.06
N GLY A 23 7.84 2.41 -2.25
CA GLY A 23 7.09 3.61 -2.62
C GLY A 23 5.91 3.84 -1.67
N LEU A 24 5.12 2.81 -1.39
CA LEU A 24 3.98 2.93 -0.49
C LEU A 24 4.42 3.22 0.95
N HIS A 25 5.51 2.60 1.42
CA HIS A 25 6.07 2.89 2.73
C HIS A 25 6.41 4.38 2.88
N ARG A 26 7.07 4.98 1.88
CA ARG A 26 7.39 6.42 1.89
C ARG A 26 6.14 7.30 1.90
N ILE A 27 5.08 6.90 1.17
CA ILE A 27 3.79 7.59 1.23
C ILE A 27 3.23 7.53 2.65
N TYR A 28 3.29 6.36 3.31
CA TYR A 28 2.80 6.19 4.68
C TYR A 28 3.62 7.00 5.71
N ASP A 29 4.94 7.05 5.59
CA ASP A 29 5.79 7.90 6.42
C ASP A 29 5.46 9.37 6.25
N ARG A 30 5.22 9.81 5.01
CA ARG A 30 4.80 11.19 4.73
C ARG A 30 3.42 11.48 5.34
N ILE A 31 2.47 10.55 5.25
CA ILE A 31 1.16 10.68 5.91
C ILE A 31 1.34 10.87 7.41
N ASP A 32 2.13 10.02 8.06
CA ASP A 32 2.32 10.09 9.51
C ASP A 32 2.99 11.43 9.91
N ALA A 33 3.92 11.96 9.10
CA ALA A 33 4.54 13.26 9.30
C ALA A 33 3.57 14.44 9.12
N GLU A 34 2.80 14.46 8.02
CA GLU A 34 1.80 15.49 7.74
C GLU A 34 0.67 15.48 8.78
N GLN A 35 0.24 14.29 9.22
CA GLN A 35 -0.75 14.15 10.30
C GLN A 35 -0.21 14.63 11.64
N THR A 36 1.06 14.34 11.96
CA THR A 36 1.67 14.84 13.21
C THR A 36 1.62 16.36 13.26
N ALA A 37 2.05 17.04 12.19
CA ALA A 37 1.99 18.49 12.08
C ALA A 37 0.55 19.02 12.20
N TRP A 38 -0.41 18.39 11.52
CA TRP A 38 -1.82 18.78 11.58
C TRP A 38 -2.44 18.59 12.97
N ILE A 39 -2.16 17.47 13.63
CA ILE A 39 -2.66 17.16 14.97
C ILE A 39 -2.06 18.13 16.00
N GLU A 40 -0.79 18.47 15.89
CA GLU A 40 -0.13 19.45 16.76
C GLU A 40 -0.75 20.85 16.62
N ALA A 41 -1.08 21.27 15.40
CA ALA A 41 -1.60 22.60 15.11
C ALA A 41 -3.13 22.76 15.30
N SER A 42 -3.87 21.66 15.50
CA SER A 42 -5.34 21.67 15.58
C SER A 42 -5.85 21.04 16.89
N PRO A 43 -7.08 21.41 17.34
CA PRO A 43 -7.66 20.84 18.56
C PRO A 43 -8.29 19.45 18.34
N TYR A 44 -8.27 18.92 17.12
CA TYR A 44 -8.98 17.69 16.78
C TYR A 44 -8.25 16.46 17.35
N ARG A 45 -8.94 15.70 18.21
CA ARG A 45 -8.41 14.47 18.82
C ARG A 45 -9.44 13.35 18.70
N CYS A 46 -8.97 12.17 18.27
CA CYS A 46 -9.78 10.96 18.33
C CYS A 46 -9.99 10.60 19.81
N PRO A 47 -11.22 10.26 20.25
CA PRO A 47 -11.44 9.78 21.62
C PRO A 47 -10.57 8.55 21.92
N GLU A 48 -10.15 8.43 23.18
CA GLU A 48 -9.43 7.23 23.63
C GLU A 48 -10.28 5.98 23.39
N SER A 49 -9.63 4.92 22.91
CA SER A 49 -10.28 3.64 22.58
C SER A 49 -11.50 3.80 21.65
N CYS A 50 -11.42 4.73 20.70
CA CYS A 50 -12.44 4.85 19.65
C CYS A 50 -12.18 3.82 18.54
N GLY A 51 -13.17 2.98 18.26
CA GLY A 51 -13.16 2.00 17.17
C GLY A 51 -14.26 2.16 16.13
N SER A 52 -15.03 3.25 16.19
CA SER A 52 -16.26 3.37 15.38
C SER A 52 -16.01 3.35 13.87
N CYS A 53 -14.77 3.63 13.43
CA CYS A 53 -14.39 3.52 12.03
C CYS A 53 -14.23 2.05 11.56
N CYS A 54 -14.11 1.08 12.46
CA CYS A 54 -13.99 -0.33 12.11
C CYS A 54 -15.31 -1.12 12.27
N ASP A 55 -16.28 -0.57 13.01
CA ASP A 55 -17.55 -1.26 13.30
C ASP A 55 -18.45 -1.39 12.05
N GLU A 56 -18.50 -0.35 11.23
CA GLU A 56 -19.40 -0.28 10.07
C GLU A 56 -18.67 -0.16 8.73
N PHE A 57 -17.36 0.07 8.76
CA PHE A 57 -16.57 0.30 7.57
C PHE A 57 -15.47 -0.76 7.42
N GLU A 58 -15.36 -1.27 6.21
CA GLU A 58 -14.23 -2.05 5.73
C GLU A 58 -13.66 -1.34 4.50
N PRO A 59 -12.34 -1.11 4.42
CA PRO A 59 -11.76 -0.41 3.29
C PRO A 59 -11.65 -1.28 2.04
N ASP A 60 -11.87 -0.66 0.88
CA ASP A 60 -11.38 -1.19 -0.39
C ASP A 60 -9.91 -0.83 -0.56
N LEU A 61 -9.08 -1.81 -0.91
CA LEU A 61 -7.63 -1.67 -0.99
C LEU A 61 -7.17 -1.61 -2.44
N LEU A 62 -6.24 -0.70 -2.74
CA LEU A 62 -5.39 -0.86 -3.92
C LEU A 62 -4.58 -2.15 -3.77
N ALA A 63 -4.23 -2.78 -4.90
CA ALA A 63 -3.42 -3.98 -4.88
C ALA A 63 -2.08 -3.79 -4.13
N VAL A 64 -1.47 -2.60 -4.21
CA VAL A 64 -0.19 -2.29 -3.51
C VAL A 64 -0.40 -2.20 -2.00
N GLU A 65 -1.56 -1.70 -1.55
CA GLU A 65 -1.92 -1.64 -0.13
C GLU A 65 -2.19 -3.02 0.44
N ALA A 66 -2.88 -3.88 -0.31
CA ALA A 66 -3.11 -5.26 0.10
C ALA A 66 -1.78 -6.03 0.26
N LEU A 67 -0.85 -5.88 -0.69
CA LEU A 67 0.48 -6.49 -0.60
C LEU A 67 1.29 -5.97 0.57
N TYR A 68 1.26 -4.67 0.83
CA TYR A 68 1.94 -4.07 1.96
C TYR A 68 1.36 -4.56 3.30
N LEU A 69 0.04 -4.57 3.43
CA LEU A 69 -0.65 -5.06 4.63
C LEU A 69 -0.32 -6.54 4.86
N ALA A 70 -0.38 -7.36 3.82
CA ALA A 70 -0.03 -8.78 3.91
C ALA A 70 1.43 -8.99 4.35
N ALA A 71 2.37 -8.25 3.74
CA ALA A 71 3.78 -8.30 4.12
C ALA A 71 4.00 -7.88 5.58
N TRP A 72 3.32 -6.82 6.02
CA TRP A 72 3.37 -6.36 7.41
C TRP A 72 2.82 -7.43 8.36
N ILE A 73 1.66 -8.02 8.07
CA ILE A 73 1.05 -9.07 8.90
C ILE A 73 1.96 -10.29 8.98
N LEU A 74 2.48 -10.78 7.85
CA LEU A 74 3.36 -11.95 7.79
C LEU A 74 4.68 -11.74 8.56
N ARG A 75 5.15 -10.50 8.68
CA ARG A 75 6.35 -10.17 9.47
C ARG A 75 6.04 -10.02 10.96
N ASN A 76 4.94 -9.37 11.31
CA ASN A 76 4.71 -8.87 12.67
C ASN A 76 3.69 -9.69 13.46
N ALA A 77 2.67 -10.24 12.81
CA ALA A 77 1.58 -10.95 13.47
C ALA A 77 0.90 -11.98 12.53
N PRO A 78 1.59 -13.06 12.10
CA PRO A 78 1.07 -13.97 11.07
C PRO A 78 -0.31 -14.57 11.38
N HIS A 79 -0.59 -14.85 12.65
CA HIS A 79 -1.87 -15.38 13.13
C HIS A 79 -3.08 -14.48 12.81
N ARG A 80 -2.85 -13.18 12.51
CA ARG A 80 -3.91 -12.25 12.14
C ARG A 80 -4.53 -12.53 10.77
N LEU A 81 -3.85 -13.30 9.90
CA LEU A 81 -4.47 -13.79 8.66
C LEU A 81 -5.58 -14.79 8.96
N ASP A 82 -5.32 -15.74 9.87
CA ASP A 82 -6.31 -16.74 10.26
C ASP A 82 -7.47 -16.09 11.04
N ASP A 83 -7.18 -15.09 11.88
CA ASP A 83 -8.21 -14.26 12.53
C ASP A 83 -9.11 -13.57 11.49
N ALA A 84 -8.51 -12.95 10.47
CA ALA A 84 -9.24 -12.25 9.42
C ALA A 84 -10.16 -13.20 8.63
N GLU A 85 -9.68 -14.41 8.34
CA GLU A 85 -10.46 -15.44 7.66
C GLU A 85 -11.63 -15.93 8.52
N ARG A 86 -11.39 -16.23 9.80
CA ARG A 86 -12.48 -16.56 10.75
C ARG A 86 -13.52 -15.45 10.85
N ASN A 87 -13.07 -14.21 10.69
CA ASN A 87 -13.92 -13.03 10.70
C ASN A 87 -14.56 -12.71 9.34
N ALA A 88 -14.35 -13.49 8.26
CA ALA A 88 -14.82 -13.14 6.92
C ALA A 88 -16.34 -12.97 6.77
N GLY A 89 -17.16 -13.43 7.73
CA GLY A 89 -18.61 -13.21 7.77
C GLY A 89 -19.06 -11.98 8.56
N ARG A 90 -18.15 -11.26 9.23
CA ARG A 90 -18.53 -10.18 10.14
C ARG A 90 -18.95 -8.90 9.42
N LYS A 91 -19.83 -8.14 10.06
CA LYS A 91 -20.08 -6.72 9.73
C LYS A 91 -18.87 -5.88 10.16
N GLY A 92 -18.51 -4.91 9.32
CA GLY A 92 -17.31 -4.07 9.51
C GLY A 92 -16.02 -4.79 9.12
N CYS A 93 -14.89 -4.15 9.45
CA CYS A 93 -13.55 -4.57 9.02
C CYS A 93 -13.13 -5.92 9.62
N VAL A 94 -12.70 -6.90 8.82
CA VAL A 94 -12.25 -8.22 9.32
C VAL A 94 -11.10 -8.20 10.33
N LEU A 95 -10.31 -7.13 10.36
CA LEU A 95 -9.17 -6.92 11.26
C LEU A 95 -9.48 -6.14 12.54
N ALA A 96 -10.74 -5.83 12.83
CA ALA A 96 -11.08 -5.10 14.05
C ALA A 96 -11.10 -6.01 15.28
N ASP A 97 -10.68 -5.47 16.42
CA ASP A 97 -10.69 -6.15 17.72
C ASP A 97 -11.08 -5.14 18.81
N PRO A 98 -12.30 -5.21 19.37
CA PRO A 98 -12.79 -4.28 20.38
C PRO A 98 -11.93 -4.21 21.65
N ASP A 99 -11.16 -5.26 21.93
CA ASP A 99 -10.30 -5.31 23.11
C ASP A 99 -8.92 -4.68 22.84
N SER A 100 -8.60 -4.40 21.58
CA SER A 100 -7.37 -3.71 21.20
C SER A 100 -7.49 -2.20 21.42
N ARG A 101 -6.41 -1.57 21.90
CA ARG A 101 -6.34 -0.13 22.22
C ARG A 101 -6.88 0.79 21.11
N TRP A 102 -6.65 0.42 19.85
CA TRP A 102 -7.04 1.21 18.68
C TRP A 102 -8.17 0.58 17.88
N HIS A 103 -8.77 -0.49 18.40
CA HIS A 103 -9.75 -1.34 17.73
C HIS A 103 -9.30 -1.99 16.41
N CYS A 104 -8.05 -1.77 16.00
CA CYS A 104 -7.43 -2.33 14.81
C CYS A 104 -6.23 -3.18 15.23
N THR A 105 -6.28 -4.47 14.92
CA THR A 105 -5.21 -5.43 15.23
C THR A 105 -3.92 -5.19 14.44
N VAL A 106 -4.01 -4.43 13.36
CA VAL A 106 -2.92 -4.14 12.43
C VAL A 106 -2.62 -2.63 12.35
N TYR A 107 -2.83 -1.88 13.43
CA TYR A 107 -2.81 -0.42 13.39
C TYR A 107 -1.57 0.16 12.68
N ALA A 108 -0.36 -0.36 12.93
CA ALA A 108 0.85 0.11 12.25
C ALA A 108 0.95 -0.31 10.76
N GLY A 109 0.27 -1.39 10.36
CA GLY A 109 0.15 -1.86 8.98
C GLY A 109 -1.08 -1.35 8.23
N ARG A 110 -1.91 -0.51 8.87
CA ARG A 110 -3.23 -0.10 8.34
C ARG A 110 -3.16 0.52 6.93
N PRO A 111 -4.18 0.29 6.07
CA PRO A 111 -4.26 0.89 4.72
C PRO A 111 -4.35 2.42 4.71
N LEU A 112 -4.14 3.03 3.55
CA LEU A 112 -4.07 4.49 3.33
C LEU A 112 -5.33 5.19 3.84
N VAL A 113 -6.51 4.70 3.45
CA VAL A 113 -7.78 5.29 3.89
C VAL A 113 -7.94 5.22 5.41
N CYS A 114 -7.52 4.13 6.04
CA CYS A 114 -7.56 3.95 7.50
C CYS A 114 -6.54 4.84 8.22
N ARG A 115 -5.41 5.18 7.59
CA ARG A 115 -4.46 6.19 8.11
C ARG A 115 -5.07 7.58 8.07
N LEU A 116 -5.67 7.93 6.94
CA LEU A 116 -6.11 9.29 6.66
C LEU A 116 -7.48 9.65 7.25
N PHE A 117 -8.33 8.66 7.54
CA PHE A 117 -9.74 8.83 7.91
C PHE A 117 -10.05 10.01 8.85
N ALA A 118 -9.32 10.14 9.96
CA ALA A 118 -9.63 11.12 11.01
C ALA A 118 -8.93 12.47 10.85
N PHE A 119 -7.78 12.48 10.15
CA PHE A 119 -6.82 13.60 10.17
C PHE A 119 -6.38 13.97 8.76
N SER A 120 -7.26 13.86 7.78
CA SER A 120 -7.03 14.29 6.40
C SER A 120 -8.16 15.18 5.91
N GLY A 121 -7.81 16.04 4.95
CA GLY A 121 -8.77 16.80 4.18
C GLY A 121 -9.08 16.12 2.84
N ASP A 122 -10.13 16.61 2.19
CA ASP A 122 -10.46 16.27 0.81
C ASP A 122 -10.43 17.53 -0.07
N ARG A 123 -10.30 17.36 -1.38
CA ARG A 123 -10.30 18.49 -2.31
C ARG A 123 -11.72 18.82 -2.74
N ALA A 124 -12.07 20.10 -2.63
CA ALA A 124 -13.27 20.65 -3.23
C ALA A 124 -13.12 20.75 -4.77
N LYS A 125 -14.21 21.08 -5.46
CA LYS A 125 -14.26 21.17 -6.93
C LYS A 125 -13.31 22.23 -7.50
N ASP A 126 -12.98 23.25 -6.71
CA ASP A 126 -12.02 24.31 -7.03
C ASP A 126 -10.57 23.90 -6.73
N GLY A 127 -10.34 22.66 -6.30
CA GLY A 127 -9.04 22.14 -5.91
C GLY A 127 -8.61 22.53 -4.50
N THR A 128 -9.38 23.31 -3.75
CA THR A 128 -8.99 23.73 -2.40
C THR A 128 -9.17 22.60 -1.38
N VAL A 129 -8.33 22.57 -0.35
CA VAL A 129 -8.42 21.57 0.73
C VAL A 129 -9.49 21.98 1.72
N ARG A 130 -10.41 21.08 2.03
CA ARG A 130 -11.36 21.22 3.13
C ARG A 130 -11.15 20.12 4.15
N TYR A 131 -11.46 20.42 5.41
CA TYR A 131 -11.38 19.45 6.50
C TYR A 131 -12.75 19.25 7.12
N ARG A 132 -13.13 17.98 7.31
CA ARG A 132 -14.33 17.62 8.06
C ARG A 132 -13.92 16.76 9.26
N PRO A 133 -14.04 17.28 10.49
CA PRO A 133 -13.74 16.48 11.68
C PRO A 133 -14.62 15.23 11.74
N CYS A 134 -14.06 14.13 12.25
CA CYS A 134 -14.84 12.94 12.55
C CYS A 134 -15.96 13.27 13.53
N SER A 135 -17.15 12.70 13.35
CA SER A 135 -18.32 12.94 14.21
C SER A 135 -18.11 12.54 15.68
N ARG A 136 -17.09 11.74 15.98
CA ARG A 136 -16.72 11.34 17.34
C ARG A 136 -15.78 12.33 18.03
N MET A 137 -15.16 13.25 17.29
CA MET A 137 -14.24 14.24 17.85
C MET A 137 -15.04 15.32 18.57
N LYS A 138 -14.75 15.51 19.86
CA LYS A 138 -15.31 16.60 20.65
C LYS A 138 -14.36 17.80 20.56
N ALA A 139 -14.56 18.63 19.53
CA ALA A 139 -13.85 19.90 19.38
C ALA A 139 -14.87 21.04 19.31
N GLU A 140 -14.60 22.15 19.98
CA GLU A 140 -15.40 23.36 19.84
C GLU A 140 -15.34 23.83 18.38
N GLY A 141 -16.51 24.14 17.80
CA GLY A 141 -16.58 24.49 16.39
C GLY A 141 -16.34 23.32 15.43
N ALA A 142 -16.69 22.08 15.81
CA ALA A 142 -16.70 20.90 14.93
C ALA A 142 -17.66 21.10 13.74
N ARG A 143 -17.18 21.82 12.72
CA ARG A 143 -17.81 22.07 11.44
C ARG A 143 -16.81 21.76 10.33
N THR A 144 -17.29 21.66 9.11
CA THR A 144 -16.41 21.63 7.95
C THR A 144 -15.66 22.96 7.85
N LEU A 145 -14.33 22.91 7.78
CA LEU A 145 -13.47 24.07 7.57
C LEU A 145 -13.04 24.09 6.10
N ASP A 146 -13.15 25.24 5.47
CA ASP A 146 -12.59 25.48 4.14
C ASP A 146 -11.10 25.85 4.24
N HIS A 147 -10.46 25.97 3.09
CA HIS A 147 -9.03 26.22 3.00
C HIS A 147 -8.58 27.51 3.70
N ALA A 148 -9.35 28.59 3.54
CA ALA A 148 -9.02 29.87 4.15
C ALA A 148 -9.12 29.80 5.68
N ALA A 149 -10.19 29.20 6.20
CA ALA A 149 -10.38 28.98 7.62
C ALA A 149 -9.31 28.05 8.21
N LEU A 150 -8.87 27.03 7.46
CA LEU A 150 -7.79 26.14 7.91
C LEU A 150 -6.47 26.89 8.12
N LEU A 151 -6.09 27.74 7.16
CA LEU A 151 -4.87 28.53 7.26
C LEU A 151 -4.97 29.61 8.34
N ASP A 152 -6.11 30.28 8.47
CA ASP A 152 -6.34 31.32 9.47
C ASP A 152 -6.30 30.75 10.91
N LEU A 153 -6.96 29.62 11.13
CA LEU A 153 -7.09 29.03 12.48
C LEU A 153 -5.88 28.19 12.90
N HIS A 154 -5.23 27.49 11.96
CA HIS A 154 -4.23 26.48 12.28
C HIS A 154 -2.87 26.72 11.61
N GLY A 155 -2.78 27.61 10.61
CA GLY A 155 -1.53 27.91 9.91
C GLY A 155 -0.97 26.77 9.04
N VAL A 156 -1.61 25.61 9.03
CA VAL A 156 -1.22 24.41 8.28
C VAL A 156 -2.46 23.72 7.70
N LEU A 157 -2.27 22.93 6.66
CA LEU A 157 -3.33 22.13 6.04
C LEU A 157 -3.16 20.65 6.43
N PRO A 158 -4.26 19.90 6.61
CA PRO A 158 -4.19 18.46 6.75
C PRO A 158 -3.73 17.81 5.44
N PRO A 159 -3.17 16.58 5.49
CA PRO A 159 -2.89 15.79 4.30
C PRO A 159 -4.15 15.64 3.44
N ALA A 160 -4.02 15.74 2.11
CA ALA A 160 -5.14 15.59 1.20
C ALA A 160 -5.28 14.12 0.76
N MET A 161 -6.40 13.48 1.13
CA MET A 161 -6.60 12.05 0.86
C MET A 161 -6.53 11.70 -0.62
N GLY A 162 -7.14 12.52 -1.48
CA GLY A 162 -7.17 12.29 -2.92
C GLY A 162 -5.77 12.26 -3.53
N ASP A 163 -4.91 13.20 -3.15
CA ASP A 163 -3.56 13.32 -3.70
C ASP A 163 -2.71 12.09 -3.37
N LEU A 164 -2.74 11.67 -2.10
CA LEU A 164 -1.99 10.52 -1.61
C LEU A 164 -2.52 9.21 -2.18
N ALA A 165 -3.84 9.08 -2.33
CA ALA A 165 -4.46 7.91 -2.96
C ALA A 165 -4.13 7.83 -4.46
N THR A 166 -4.10 8.97 -5.15
CA THR A 166 -3.66 9.07 -6.54
C THR A 166 -2.19 8.68 -6.68
N GLU A 167 -1.31 9.22 -5.84
CA GLU A 167 0.11 8.85 -5.85
C GLU A 167 0.32 7.34 -5.60
N ALA A 168 -0.39 6.76 -4.62
CA ALA A 168 -0.32 5.34 -4.33
C ALA A 168 -0.79 4.47 -5.52
N SER A 169 -1.76 4.94 -6.30
CA SER A 169 -2.27 4.20 -7.46
C SER A 169 -1.23 4.03 -8.58
N PHE A 170 -0.27 4.96 -8.70
CA PHE A 170 0.78 4.88 -9.71
C PHE A 170 1.90 3.89 -9.38
N LEU A 171 1.95 3.37 -8.14
CA LEU A 171 2.99 2.42 -7.73
C LEU A 171 2.88 1.06 -8.43
N MET A 172 1.68 0.69 -8.91
CA MET A 172 1.46 -0.53 -9.70
C MET A 172 0.53 -0.25 -10.88
N PRO A 173 1.09 0.21 -12.03
CA PRO A 173 0.30 0.66 -13.18
C PRO A 173 -0.63 -0.40 -13.79
N GLY A 174 -0.24 -1.68 -13.73
CA GLY A 174 -0.99 -2.79 -14.34
C GLY A 174 -2.39 -3.06 -13.77
N GLY A 175 -2.72 -2.41 -12.64
CA GLY A 175 -4.06 -2.40 -12.04
C GLY A 175 -4.38 -1.05 -11.39
N SER A 176 -3.89 0.04 -12.00
CA SER A 176 -3.97 1.39 -11.42
C SER A 176 -5.41 1.80 -11.16
N GLY A 177 -5.73 2.08 -9.89
CA GLY A 177 -7.04 2.55 -9.46
C GLY A 177 -8.06 1.43 -9.18
N GLU A 178 -7.75 0.18 -9.53
CA GLU A 178 -8.57 -0.96 -9.12
C GLU A 178 -8.45 -1.18 -7.62
N ARG A 179 -9.60 -1.35 -6.98
CA ARG A 179 -9.67 -1.67 -5.56
C ARG A 179 -10.56 -2.87 -5.33
N SER A 180 -10.28 -3.60 -4.27
CA SER A 180 -11.12 -4.72 -3.83
C SER A 180 -11.30 -4.68 -2.31
N PRO A 181 -12.42 -5.19 -1.80
CA PRO A 181 -12.67 -5.24 -0.36
C PRO A 181 -11.50 -5.90 0.38
N LEU A 182 -11.11 -5.35 1.54
CA LEU A 182 -10.00 -5.88 2.34
C LEU A 182 -10.11 -7.39 2.56
N ARG A 183 -11.32 -7.90 2.85
CA ARG A 183 -11.54 -9.34 3.09
C ARG A 183 -11.22 -10.23 1.89
N GLU A 184 -11.33 -9.69 0.67
CA GLU A 184 -11.01 -10.41 -0.57
C GLU A 184 -9.57 -10.21 -1.00
N ALA A 185 -9.05 -8.98 -0.83
CA ALA A 185 -7.72 -8.60 -1.27
C ALA A 185 -6.63 -9.20 -0.38
N LEU A 186 -6.85 -9.26 0.93
CA LEU A 186 -5.84 -9.66 1.90
C LEU A 186 -5.37 -11.11 1.73
N PRO A 187 -6.25 -12.13 1.61
CA PRO A 187 -5.79 -13.51 1.40
C PRO A 187 -4.95 -13.67 0.12
N ARG A 188 -5.42 -13.08 -1.00
CA ARG A 188 -4.71 -13.12 -2.29
C ARG A 188 -3.34 -12.46 -2.21
N ALA A 189 -3.24 -11.34 -1.51
CA ALA A 189 -1.98 -10.65 -1.29
C ALA A 189 -1.03 -11.47 -0.39
N ALA A 190 -1.54 -12.11 0.65
CA ALA A 190 -0.74 -12.96 1.54
C ALA A 190 -0.13 -14.15 0.79
N ASP A 191 -0.92 -14.83 -0.06
CA ASP A 191 -0.41 -15.94 -0.89
C ASP A 191 0.70 -15.47 -1.84
N LYS A 192 0.52 -14.30 -2.48
CA LYS A 192 1.54 -13.73 -3.36
C LYS A 192 2.84 -13.39 -2.61
N ILE A 193 2.75 -12.78 -1.42
CA ILE A 193 3.93 -12.45 -0.62
C ILE A 193 4.65 -13.72 -0.14
N ARG A 194 3.92 -14.76 0.29
CA ARG A 194 4.49 -16.07 0.64
C ARG A 194 5.23 -16.67 -0.54
N LEU A 195 4.57 -16.76 -1.70
CA LEU A 195 5.16 -17.30 -2.92
C LEU A 195 6.48 -16.60 -3.30
N LEU A 196 6.50 -15.26 -3.29
CA LEU A 196 7.70 -14.49 -3.60
C LEU A 196 8.82 -14.71 -2.57
N THR A 197 8.46 -14.81 -1.29
CA THR A 197 9.39 -15.09 -0.20
C THR A 197 10.02 -16.48 -0.34
N ASP A 198 9.22 -17.48 -0.74
CA ASP A 198 9.66 -18.86 -0.94
C ASP A 198 10.54 -18.99 -2.19
N PHE A 199 10.19 -18.37 -3.30
CA PHE A 199 11.03 -18.34 -4.51
C PHE A 199 12.36 -17.61 -4.28
N SER A 200 12.34 -16.49 -3.57
CA SER A 200 13.55 -15.75 -3.19
C SER A 200 14.46 -16.63 -2.33
N ALA A 201 13.89 -17.36 -1.37
CA ALA A 201 14.63 -18.33 -0.56
C ALA A 201 15.24 -19.44 -1.44
N PHE A 202 14.49 -20.00 -2.39
CA PHE A 202 14.99 -21.04 -3.29
C PHE A 202 16.12 -20.53 -4.20
N SER A 203 16.01 -19.32 -4.75
CA SER A 203 17.06 -18.72 -5.60
C SER A 203 18.38 -18.51 -4.86
N SER A 204 18.32 -18.28 -3.53
CA SER A 204 19.50 -18.13 -2.68
C SER A 204 20.29 -19.44 -2.49
N PHE A 205 19.71 -20.59 -2.88
CA PHE A 205 20.36 -21.90 -2.86
C PHE A 205 20.80 -22.38 -4.25
N ALA A 206 20.52 -21.62 -5.32
CA ALA A 206 21.06 -21.93 -6.63
C ALA A 206 22.60 -21.74 -6.58
N PRO A 207 23.41 -22.73 -6.98
CA PRO A 207 24.85 -22.54 -7.06
C PRO A 207 25.11 -21.34 -7.96
N ALA A 208 26.05 -20.47 -7.55
CA ALA A 208 26.56 -19.43 -8.43
C ALA A 208 26.92 -20.12 -9.74
N SER A 209 26.30 -19.70 -10.84
CA SER A 209 26.85 -20.06 -12.14
C SER A 209 28.19 -19.34 -12.18
N ASP A 210 29.26 -20.09 -11.98
CA ASP A 210 30.59 -19.65 -12.36
C ASP A 210 30.48 -19.24 -13.82
N GLY A 211 30.57 -17.93 -14.05
CA GLY A 211 30.63 -17.40 -15.40
C GLY A 211 31.96 -17.82 -15.98
N ASP A 212 31.96 -18.93 -16.71
CA ASP A 212 33.03 -19.34 -17.60
C ASP A 212 32.42 -20.02 -18.83
N GLY A 213 32.59 -19.37 -19.98
CA GLY A 213 32.11 -19.84 -21.26
C GLY A 213 32.38 -18.86 -22.39
N ASP A 214 33.61 -18.34 -22.47
CA ASP A 214 34.17 -17.95 -23.78
C ASP A 214 34.26 -19.23 -24.64
N GLY A 215 33.69 -19.17 -25.84
CA GLY A 215 33.56 -20.32 -26.74
C GLY A 215 32.81 -19.97 -28.02
N ASP A 216 33.34 -19.00 -28.74
CA ASP A 216 33.41 -18.87 -30.20
C ASP A 216 32.85 -20.04 -31.02
N GLY A 217 31.81 -19.73 -31.79
CA GLY A 217 31.34 -20.50 -32.94
C GLY A 217 30.87 -19.53 -34.01
N GLU A 218 31.81 -19.06 -34.84
CA GLU A 218 31.53 -18.38 -36.10
C GLU A 218 30.73 -19.32 -37.02
N ASP A 219 29.43 -19.06 -37.15
CA ASP A 219 28.61 -19.64 -38.21
C ASP A 219 28.96 -18.95 -39.55
N ASP A 220 30.01 -19.45 -40.21
CA ASP A 220 30.27 -19.20 -41.63
C ASP A 220 29.11 -19.78 -42.45
N ASN A 221 28.19 -18.91 -42.86
CA ASN A 221 27.11 -19.21 -43.79
C ASN A 221 27.56 -18.87 -45.22
N PRO A 222 27.94 -19.83 -46.08
CA PRO A 222 28.18 -19.54 -47.49
C PRO A 222 26.85 -19.35 -48.21
N GLY A 223 26.62 -18.11 -48.65
CA GLY A 223 25.44 -17.68 -49.39
C GLY A 223 25.13 -18.55 -50.62
N GLY A 224 23.82 -18.75 -50.83
CA GLY A 224 23.24 -19.60 -51.86
C GLY A 224 23.60 -19.20 -53.29
N ALA A 225 23.76 -20.24 -54.12
CA ALA A 225 23.79 -20.11 -55.57
C ALA A 225 22.36 -19.89 -56.11
N PRO A 226 22.16 -18.98 -57.08
CA PRO A 226 20.86 -18.80 -57.73
C PRO A 226 20.57 -19.91 -58.76
N PRO A 227 19.29 -20.25 -59.00
CA PRO A 227 18.94 -21.27 -60.00
C PRO A 227 19.03 -20.72 -61.41
N THR A 228 19.67 -21.47 -62.31
CA THR A 228 19.65 -21.25 -63.77
C THR A 228 18.40 -21.85 -64.37
N GLU A 229 17.55 -21.02 -64.99
CA GLU A 229 16.45 -21.44 -65.85
C GLU A 229 16.96 -22.09 -67.16
N PRO A 230 16.20 -23.02 -67.79
CA PRO A 230 16.56 -23.60 -69.07
C PRO A 230 16.09 -22.74 -70.26
N MET A 231 16.90 -22.73 -71.31
CA MET A 231 16.68 -22.00 -72.56
C MET A 231 15.47 -22.51 -73.36
N ALA A 232 14.76 -21.55 -73.99
CA ALA A 232 14.01 -21.77 -75.23
C ALA A 232 14.09 -20.49 -76.09
N GLY A 233 14.67 -20.61 -77.29
CA GLY A 233 14.62 -19.60 -78.36
C GLY A 233 15.94 -18.88 -78.62
#